data_AF-A0A7A7ZC04-F1
#
_entry.id   AF-A0A7A7ZC04-F1
#
_cell.length_a   1.000
_cell.length_b   1.000
_cell.length_c   1.000
_cell.angle_alpha   90.00
_cell.angle_beta   90.00
_cell.angle_gamma   90.00
#
_symmetry.space_group_name_H-M   'P 1'
#
loop_
_entity.id
_entity.type
_entity.pdbx_description
1 polymer ?
#
loop_
_entity_poly.entity_id
_entity_poly.type
_entity_poly.pdbx_seq_one_letter_code
_entity_poly.pdbx_strand_id
1 'polypeptide(L)'
;MELTKENVALLAALGVFVGTVISNVMTYLIHYSKQKNEWVKENKKKKIEKAEELYRNLVLWKKSVFQTHSDWVLLVGGNLSIEQTLDKTIERNLNTPEFCKISELSSILAGIYFPDVALQIKKAQKELKPANDIYFSIMNGSRPKNINEAIATILDAGGEFDKSVDKILEGLSCEISEMMSK
;
A
#
# COMPACT_ATOMS: atom_id res chain seq x y z
N MET A 1 37.35 -31.36 59.04
CA MET A 1 36.70 -32.05 57.90
C MET A 1 37.73 -32.05 56.78
N GLU A 2 38.44 -33.16 56.59
CA GLU A 2 39.52 -33.23 55.59
C GLU A 2 38.90 -33.34 54.18
N LEU A 3 39.26 -32.41 53.30
CA LEU A 3 38.92 -32.52 51.88
C LEU A 3 39.76 -33.65 51.26
N THR A 4 39.14 -34.79 50.97
CA THR A 4 39.76 -35.83 50.14
C THR A 4 39.83 -35.35 48.68
N LYS A 5 40.85 -35.80 47.92
CA LYS A 5 41.03 -35.46 46.50
C LYS A 5 39.78 -35.76 45.65
N GLU A 6 39.02 -36.80 46.03
CA GLU A 6 37.74 -37.15 45.41
C GLU A 6 36.66 -36.10 45.65
N ASN A 7 36.53 -35.57 46.87
CA ASN A 7 35.56 -34.51 47.17
C ASN A 7 35.88 -33.21 46.43
N VAL A 8 37.16 -32.89 46.24
CA VAL A 8 37.61 -31.75 45.43
C VAL A 8 37.28 -31.96 43.95
N ALA A 9 37.54 -33.15 43.42
CA ALA A 9 37.24 -33.49 42.03
C ALA A 9 35.73 -33.45 41.75
N LEU A 10 34.91 -33.91 42.70
CA LEU A 10 33.44 -33.92 42.58
C LEU A 10 32.84 -32.52 42.66
N LEU A 11 33.36 -31.65 43.54
CA LEU A 11 33.03 -30.22 43.57
C LEU A 11 33.44 -29.49 42.29
N ALA A 12 34.62 -29.80 41.75
CA ALA A 12 35.07 -29.24 40.48
C ALA A 12 34.18 -29.69 39.31
N ALA A 13 33.81 -30.97 39.25
CA ALA A 13 32.91 -31.51 38.23
C ALA A 13 31.51 -30.88 38.31
N LEU A 14 30.96 -30.68 39.51
CA LEU A 14 29.71 -29.95 39.73
C LEU A 14 29.81 -28.48 39.27
N GLY A 15 30.92 -27.81 39.57
CA GLY A 15 31.18 -26.44 39.11
C GLY A 15 31.23 -26.33 37.59
N VAL A 16 31.91 -27.27 36.92
CA VAL A 16 31.96 -27.36 35.45
C VAL A 16 30.57 -27.64 34.87
N PHE A 17 29.81 -28.56 35.47
CA PHE A 17 28.46 -28.89 35.01
C PHE A 17 27.51 -27.69 35.11
N VAL A 18 27.45 -27.04 36.28
CA VAL A 18 26.61 -25.85 36.49
C VAL A 18 27.04 -24.71 35.59
N GLY A 19 28.35 -24.45 35.44
CA GLY A 19 28.88 -23.44 34.54
C GLY A 19 28.51 -23.70 33.07
N THR A 20 28.54 -24.96 32.63
CA THR A 20 28.16 -25.37 31.27
C THR A 20 26.67 -25.17 31.03
N VAL A 21 25.82 -25.54 31.99
CA VAL A 21 24.36 -25.34 31.89
C VAL A 21 24.01 -23.86 31.79
N ILE A 22 24.59 -23.02 32.67
CA ILE A 22 24.36 -21.56 32.62
C ILE A 22 24.84 -20.97 31.30
N SER A 23 26.02 -21.37 30.83
CA SER A 23 26.58 -20.90 29.56
C SER A 23 25.68 -21.28 28.38
N ASN A 24 25.17 -22.52 28.34
CA ASN A 24 24.28 -22.99 27.28
C ASN A 24 22.94 -22.24 27.29
N VAL A 25 22.36 -21.99 28.48
CA VAL A 25 21.11 -21.22 28.61
C VAL A 25 21.32 -19.77 28.16
N MET A 26 22.40 -19.12 28.58
CA MET A 26 22.71 -17.75 28.16
C MET A 26 22.95 -17.67 26.64
N THR A 27 23.66 -18.63 26.08
CA THR A 27 23.88 -18.73 24.63
C THR A 27 22.56 -18.86 23.88
N TYR A 28 21.65 -19.72 24.34
CA TYR A 28 20.31 -19.86 23.77
C TYR A 28 19.51 -18.55 23.83
N LEU A 29 19.50 -17.87 24.98
CA LEU A 29 18.79 -16.59 25.16
C LEU A 29 19.36 -15.49 24.25
N ILE A 30 20.69 -15.42 24.10
CA ILE A 30 21.34 -14.49 23.19
C ILE A 30 20.96 -14.78 21.74
N HIS A 31 21.01 -16.04 21.31
CA HIS A 31 20.60 -16.43 19.95
C HIS A 31 19.12 -16.13 19.68
N TYR A 32 18.24 -16.45 20.62
CA TYR A 32 16.81 -16.17 20.50
C TYR A 32 16.53 -14.66 20.41
N SER A 33 17.17 -13.86 21.27
CA SER A 33 17.08 -12.40 21.24
C SER A 33 17.58 -11.83 19.91
N LYS A 34 18.71 -12.34 19.40
CA LYS A 34 19.26 -11.94 18.10
C LYS A 34 18.31 -12.26 16.94
N GLN A 35 17.78 -13.49 16.88
CA GLN A 35 16.81 -13.89 15.86
C GLN A 35 15.55 -13.02 15.91
N LYS A 36 15.04 -12.73 17.11
CA LYS A 36 13.88 -11.84 17.27
C LYS A 36 14.17 -10.43 16.74
N ASN A 37 15.33 -9.87 17.06
CA ASN A 37 15.72 -8.55 16.57
C ASN A 37 15.90 -8.52 15.04
N GLU A 38 16.51 -9.56 14.46
CA GLU A 38 16.66 -9.71 13.01
C GLU A 38 15.29 -9.79 12.33
N TRP A 39 14.36 -10.59 12.89
CA TRP A 39 12.99 -10.69 12.38
C TRP A 39 12.24 -9.36 12.44
N VAL A 40 12.35 -8.60 13.55
CA VAL A 40 11.75 -7.27 13.66
C VAL A 40 12.33 -6.32 12.61
N LYS A 41 13.65 -6.33 12.41
CA LYS A 41 14.33 -5.49 11.41
C LYS A 41 13.88 -5.83 9.99
N GLU A 42 13.80 -7.11 9.67
CA GLU A 42 13.37 -7.58 8.35
C GLU A 42 11.90 -7.24 8.08
N ASN A 43 11.02 -7.48 9.06
CA ASN A 43 9.60 -7.15 8.93
C ASN A 43 9.37 -5.64 8.76
N LYS A 44 10.15 -4.82 9.48
CA LYS A 44 10.14 -3.37 9.33
C LYS A 44 10.58 -2.94 7.94
N LYS A 45 11.70 -3.48 7.44
CA LYS A 45 12.20 -3.21 6.08
C LYS A 45 11.14 -3.56 5.04
N LYS A 46 10.53 -4.74 5.15
CA LYS A 46 9.46 -5.20 4.27
C LYS A 46 8.25 -4.25 4.32
N LYS A 47 7.87 -3.77 5.51
CA LYS A 47 6.77 -2.81 5.64
C LYS A 47 7.08 -1.48 4.94
N ILE A 48 8.32 -0.98 5.04
CA ILE A 48 8.76 0.23 4.31
C ILE A 48 8.69 0.01 2.79
N GLU A 49 9.25 -1.10 2.28
CA GLU A 49 9.20 -1.44 0.86
C GLU A 49 7.75 -1.49 0.34
N LYS A 50 6.82 -2.04 1.13
CA LYS A 50 5.39 -2.11 0.78
C LYS A 50 4.69 -0.75 0.88
N ALA A 51 5.12 0.14 1.77
CA ALA A 51 4.61 1.50 1.86
C ALA A 51 5.03 2.32 0.63
N GLU A 52 6.29 2.22 0.22
CA GLU A 52 6.81 2.87 -1.00
C GLU A 52 6.10 2.36 -2.26
N GLU A 53 5.88 1.05 -2.36
CA GLU A 53 5.11 0.44 -3.44
C GLU A 53 3.66 0.97 -3.47
N LEU A 54 3.00 1.07 -2.31
CA LEU A 54 1.65 1.61 -2.20
C LEU A 54 1.59 3.10 -2.58
N TYR A 55 2.56 3.88 -2.12
CA TYR A 55 2.68 5.29 -2.46
C TYR A 55 2.81 5.48 -3.97
N ARG A 56 3.71 4.73 -4.62
CA ARG A 56 3.85 4.73 -6.08
C ARG A 56 2.54 4.39 -6.78
N ASN A 57 1.85 3.34 -6.33
CA ASN A 57 0.61 2.89 -6.95
C ASN A 57 -0.51 3.94 -6.85
N LEU A 58 -0.63 4.61 -5.70
CA LEU A 58 -1.60 5.68 -5.51
C LEU A 58 -1.33 6.87 -6.44
N VAL A 59 -0.07 7.29 -6.61
CA VAL A 59 0.30 8.34 -7.57
C VAL A 59 -0.04 7.95 -9.01
N LEU A 60 0.27 6.70 -9.41
CA LEU A 60 -0.09 6.19 -10.73
C LEU A 60 -1.60 6.15 -10.94
N TRP A 61 -2.36 5.82 -9.89
CA TRP A 61 -3.81 5.80 -9.95
C TRP A 61 -4.41 7.20 -10.10
N LYS A 62 -3.89 8.21 -9.38
CA LYS A 62 -4.25 9.62 -9.61
C LYS A 62 -4.08 10.01 -11.08
N LYS A 63 -2.92 9.70 -11.66
CA LYS A 63 -2.64 9.97 -13.08
C LYS A 63 -3.64 9.25 -14.00
N SER A 64 -3.93 7.99 -13.74
CA SER A 64 -4.88 7.19 -14.53
C SER A 64 -6.30 7.77 -14.48
N VAL A 65 -6.78 8.17 -13.30
CA VAL A 65 -8.09 8.83 -13.12
C VAL A 65 -8.14 10.15 -13.86
N PHE A 66 -7.12 11.01 -13.68
CA PHE A 66 -7.04 12.30 -14.37
C PHE A 66 -7.13 12.15 -15.89
N GLN A 67 -6.37 11.23 -16.46
CA GLN A 67 -6.37 10.99 -17.90
C GLN A 67 -7.71 10.42 -18.39
N THR A 68 -8.34 9.54 -17.60
CA THR A 68 -9.65 8.97 -17.91
C THR A 68 -10.75 10.04 -17.88
N HIS A 69 -10.80 10.85 -16.82
CA HIS A 69 -11.78 11.93 -16.70
C HIS A 69 -11.59 13.00 -17.78
N SER A 70 -10.34 13.28 -18.17
CA SER A 70 -10.05 14.19 -19.31
C SER A 70 -10.66 13.68 -20.61
N ASP A 71 -10.53 12.38 -20.90
CA ASP A 71 -11.16 11.78 -22.08
C ASP A 71 -12.69 11.82 -21.99
N TRP A 72 -13.26 11.59 -20.80
CA TRP A 72 -14.70 11.65 -20.58
C TRP A 72 -15.26 13.06 -20.75
N VAL A 73 -14.54 14.08 -20.33
CA VAL A 73 -14.89 15.48 -20.60
C VAL A 73 -14.91 15.76 -22.10
N LEU A 74 -13.91 15.27 -22.84
CA LEU A 74 -13.88 15.42 -24.30
C LEU A 74 -15.02 14.65 -24.99
N LEU A 75 -15.36 13.46 -24.50
CA LEU A 75 -16.51 12.67 -24.96
C LEU A 75 -17.83 13.41 -24.73
N VAL A 76 -18.06 13.89 -23.50
CA VAL A 76 -19.27 14.65 -23.14
C VAL A 76 -19.39 15.94 -23.95
N GLY A 77 -18.27 16.61 -24.20
CA GLY A 77 -18.20 17.81 -25.04
C GLY A 77 -18.35 17.55 -26.54
N GLY A 78 -18.45 16.28 -26.98
CA GLY A 78 -18.58 15.90 -28.38
C GLY A 78 -17.29 16.00 -29.20
N ASN A 79 -16.13 16.18 -28.54
CA ASN A 79 -14.82 16.24 -29.17
C ASN A 79 -14.20 14.86 -29.40
N LEU A 80 -14.71 13.83 -28.73
CA LEU A 80 -14.36 12.42 -28.97
C LEU A 80 -15.63 11.60 -29.17
N SER A 81 -15.56 10.60 -30.06
CA SER A 81 -16.56 9.54 -30.12
C SER A 81 -16.35 8.51 -29.01
N ILE A 82 -17.36 7.68 -28.79
CA ILE A 82 -17.26 6.53 -27.87
C ILE A 82 -16.12 5.61 -28.31
N GLU A 83 -16.04 5.28 -29.61
CA GLU A 83 -15.00 4.43 -30.18
C GLU A 83 -13.60 5.00 -29.93
N GLN A 84 -13.39 6.30 -30.20
CA GLN A 84 -12.11 6.97 -29.96
C GLN A 84 -11.73 6.99 -28.47
N THR A 85 -12.72 7.10 -27.58
CA THR A 85 -12.50 7.07 -26.13
C THR A 85 -12.05 5.67 -25.67
N LEU A 86 -12.65 4.62 -26.24
CA LEU A 86 -12.26 3.23 -25.98
C LEU A 86 -10.86 2.93 -26.54
N ASP A 87 -10.57 3.35 -27.77
CA ASP A 87 -9.26 3.16 -28.41
C ASP A 87 -8.14 3.81 -27.59
N LYS A 88 -8.34 5.05 -27.14
CA LYS A 88 -7.40 5.72 -26.23
C LYS A 88 -7.20 4.97 -24.92
N THR A 89 -8.26 4.40 -24.36
CA THR A 89 -8.19 3.61 -23.13
C THR A 89 -7.37 2.33 -23.35
N ILE A 90 -7.59 1.65 -24.48
CA ILE A 90 -6.84 0.45 -24.87
C ILE A 90 -5.37 0.79 -25.09
N GLU A 91 -5.06 1.82 -25.88
CA GLU A 91 -3.70 2.26 -26.17
C GLU A 91 -2.95 2.62 -24.87
N ARG A 92 -3.60 3.36 -23.97
CA ARG A 92 -3.04 3.70 -22.66
C ARG A 92 -2.74 2.46 -21.82
N ASN A 93 -3.64 1.49 -21.79
CA ASN A 93 -3.43 0.24 -21.05
C ASN A 93 -2.34 -0.64 -21.67
N LEU A 94 -2.13 -0.58 -22.99
CA LEU A 94 -1.01 -1.25 -23.65
C LEU A 94 0.33 -0.59 -23.32
N ASN A 95 0.37 0.75 -23.33
CA ASN A 95 1.58 1.53 -23.04
C ASN A 95 1.91 1.58 -21.55
N THR A 96 0.92 1.40 -20.67
CA THR A 96 1.09 1.39 -19.21
C THR A 96 0.22 0.30 -18.59
N PRO A 97 0.67 -0.98 -18.65
CA PRO A 97 -0.11 -2.12 -18.16
C PRO A 97 -0.53 -2.02 -16.69
N GLU A 98 0.25 -1.30 -15.89
CA GLU A 98 -0.01 -1.03 -14.48
C GLU A 98 -1.39 -0.35 -14.27
N PHE A 99 -1.86 0.47 -15.22
CA PHE A 99 -3.13 1.20 -15.09
C PHE A 99 -4.36 0.31 -15.05
N CYS A 100 -4.34 -0.81 -15.78
CA CYS A 100 -5.49 -1.70 -15.91
C CYS A 100 -5.96 -2.29 -14.56
N LYS A 101 -5.02 -2.45 -13.61
CA LYS A 101 -5.29 -3.08 -12.31
C LYS A 101 -4.86 -2.23 -11.12
N ILE A 102 -4.50 -0.97 -11.32
CA ILE A 102 -3.86 -0.15 -10.28
C ILE A 102 -4.75 0.03 -9.04
N SER A 103 -6.06 0.17 -9.23
CA SER A 103 -7.05 0.28 -8.15
C SER A 103 -7.11 -1.00 -7.29
N GLU A 104 -7.15 -2.17 -7.95
CA GLU A 104 -7.17 -3.48 -7.28
C GLU A 104 -5.87 -3.75 -6.54
N LEU A 105 -4.73 -3.53 -7.20
CA LEU A 105 -3.39 -3.71 -6.63
C LEU A 105 -3.19 -2.81 -5.39
N SER A 106 -3.59 -1.54 -5.48
CA SER A 106 -3.52 -0.60 -4.34
C SER A 106 -4.39 -1.07 -3.18
N SER A 107 -5.62 -1.55 -3.47
CA SER A 107 -6.55 -2.01 -2.46
C SER A 107 -6.08 -3.28 -1.75
N ILE A 108 -5.52 -4.25 -2.49
CA ILE A 108 -4.96 -5.49 -1.93
C ILE A 108 -3.74 -5.17 -1.08
N LEU A 109 -2.82 -4.36 -1.60
CA LEU A 109 -1.59 -4.00 -0.91
C LEU A 109 -1.90 -3.27 0.41
N ALA A 110 -2.81 -2.29 0.39
CA ALA A 110 -3.29 -1.63 1.58
C ALA A 110 -4.00 -2.61 2.53
N GLY A 111 -4.86 -3.49 2.02
CA GLY A 111 -5.59 -4.45 2.87
C GLY A 111 -4.67 -5.40 3.65
N ILE A 112 -3.53 -5.79 3.08
CA ILE A 112 -2.57 -6.71 3.71
C ILE A 112 -1.65 -5.97 4.70
N TYR A 113 -1.11 -4.81 4.31
CA TYR A 113 -0.03 -4.15 5.05
C TYR A 113 -0.45 -2.87 5.79
N PHE A 114 -1.53 -2.22 5.35
CA PHE A 114 -2.01 -0.92 5.87
C PHE A 114 -3.55 -0.88 5.97
N PRO A 115 -4.19 -1.65 6.86
CA PRO A 115 -5.66 -1.78 6.91
C PRO A 115 -6.41 -0.45 7.07
N ASP A 116 -5.86 0.49 7.83
CA ASP A 116 -6.44 1.82 8.02
C ASP A 116 -6.42 2.64 6.72
N VAL A 117 -5.37 2.48 5.91
CA VAL A 117 -5.27 3.10 4.58
C VAL A 117 -6.25 2.45 3.61
N ALA A 118 -6.50 1.15 3.72
CA ALA A 118 -7.46 0.45 2.86
C ALA A 118 -8.88 1.04 3.00
N LEU A 119 -9.29 1.40 4.22
CA LEU A 119 -10.56 2.07 4.47
C LEU A 119 -10.63 3.46 3.81
N GLN A 120 -9.53 4.20 3.82
CA GLN A 120 -9.44 5.52 3.19
C GLN A 120 -9.48 5.42 1.66
N ILE A 121 -8.75 4.45 1.09
CA ILE A 121 -8.79 4.14 -0.35
C ILE A 121 -10.22 3.84 -0.80
N LYS A 122 -10.94 3.01 -0.04
CA LYS A 122 -12.35 2.67 -0.35
C LYS A 122 -13.27 3.90 -0.28
N LYS A 123 -12.97 4.87 0.58
CA LYS A 123 -13.72 6.14 0.62
C LYS A 123 -13.40 6.99 -0.62
N ALA A 124 -12.12 7.17 -0.94
CA ALA A 124 -11.69 7.91 -2.13
C ALA A 124 -12.32 7.34 -3.42
N GLN A 125 -12.37 6.01 -3.57
CA GLN A 125 -13.03 5.36 -4.72
C GLN A 125 -14.49 5.77 -4.91
N LYS A 126 -15.23 5.99 -3.82
CA LYS A 126 -16.64 6.36 -3.89
C LYS A 126 -16.85 7.75 -4.48
N GLU A 127 -15.86 8.64 -4.36
CA GLU A 127 -15.90 9.98 -4.95
C GLU A 127 -15.95 9.95 -6.48
N LEU A 128 -15.48 8.85 -7.10
CA LEU A 128 -15.52 8.67 -8.56
C LEU A 128 -16.90 8.27 -9.08
N LYS A 129 -17.83 7.89 -8.20
CA LYS A 129 -19.15 7.37 -8.60
C LYS A 129 -19.92 8.33 -9.52
N PRO A 130 -20.02 9.64 -9.24
CA PRO A 130 -20.78 10.56 -10.11
C PRO A 130 -20.24 10.60 -11.54
N ALA A 131 -18.91 10.61 -11.71
CA ALA A 131 -18.28 10.58 -13.03
C ALA A 131 -18.56 9.25 -13.76
N ASN A 132 -18.44 8.12 -13.04
CA ASN A 132 -18.73 6.80 -13.58
C ASN A 132 -20.19 6.70 -14.06
N ASP A 133 -21.14 7.18 -13.25
CA ASP A 133 -22.57 7.13 -13.57
C ASP A 133 -22.87 7.91 -14.87
N ILE A 134 -22.22 9.05 -15.10
CA ILE A 134 -22.33 9.82 -16.36
C ILE A 134 -21.76 9.02 -17.53
N TYR A 135 -20.52 8.53 -17.41
CA TYR A 135 -19.87 7.79 -18.48
C TYR A 135 -20.67 6.55 -18.89
N PHE A 136 -21.08 5.72 -17.92
CA PHE A 136 -21.86 4.51 -18.22
C PHE A 136 -23.25 4.80 -18.76
N SER A 137 -23.87 5.91 -18.35
CA SER A 137 -25.13 6.36 -18.97
C SER A 137 -24.93 6.67 -20.47
N ILE A 138 -23.83 7.32 -20.83
CA ILE A 138 -23.47 7.61 -22.23
C ILE A 138 -23.21 6.34 -23.02
N MET A 139 -22.48 5.39 -22.43
CA MET A 139 -22.24 4.07 -23.05
C MET A 139 -23.54 3.31 -23.31
N ASN A 140 -24.57 3.52 -22.49
CA ASN A 140 -25.91 2.94 -22.66
C ASN A 140 -26.82 3.77 -23.59
N GLY A 141 -26.27 4.73 -24.32
CA GLY A 141 -27.00 5.53 -25.32
C GLY A 141 -27.73 6.74 -24.76
N SER A 142 -27.59 7.05 -23.47
CA SER A 142 -28.17 8.27 -22.88
C SER A 142 -27.28 9.49 -23.19
N ARG A 143 -27.87 10.65 -23.43
CA ARG A 143 -27.11 11.91 -23.53
C ARG A 143 -27.39 12.79 -22.32
N PRO A 144 -26.36 13.45 -21.74
CA PRO A 144 -26.59 14.43 -20.68
C PRO A 144 -27.53 15.53 -21.16
N LYS A 145 -28.52 15.88 -20.35
CA LYS A 145 -29.43 17.01 -20.64
C LYS A 145 -28.68 18.35 -20.60
N ASN A 146 -27.67 18.44 -19.74
CA ASN A 146 -26.83 19.62 -19.56
C ASN A 146 -25.35 19.21 -19.64
N ILE A 147 -24.70 19.59 -20.73
CA ILE A 147 -23.29 19.23 -21.02
C ILE A 147 -22.35 19.86 -19.98
N ASN A 148 -22.55 21.15 -19.66
CA ASN A 148 -21.67 21.88 -18.75
C ASN A 148 -21.72 21.31 -17.33
N GLU A 149 -22.91 20.93 -16.87
CA GLU A 149 -23.10 20.29 -15.56
C GLU A 149 -22.49 18.88 -15.51
N ALA A 150 -22.59 18.11 -16.58
CA ALA A 150 -21.94 16.80 -16.67
C ALA A 150 -20.41 16.92 -16.65
N ILE A 151 -19.85 17.89 -17.38
CA ILE A 151 -18.40 18.18 -17.35
C ILE A 151 -17.96 18.59 -15.95
N ALA A 152 -18.68 19.53 -15.32
CA ALA A 152 -18.38 19.97 -13.96
C ALA A 152 -18.39 18.79 -12.97
N THR A 153 -19.40 17.93 -13.05
CA THR A 153 -19.51 16.74 -12.20
C THR A 153 -18.32 15.78 -12.36
N ILE A 154 -17.85 15.57 -13.59
CA ILE A 154 -16.68 14.71 -13.85
C ILE A 154 -15.40 15.32 -13.26
N LEU A 155 -15.22 16.64 -13.44
CA LEU A 155 -14.06 17.36 -12.91
C LEU A 155 -14.07 17.40 -11.38
N ASP A 156 -15.23 17.69 -10.77
CA ASP A 156 -15.40 17.73 -9.32
C ASP A 156 -15.13 16.36 -8.68
N ALA A 157 -15.70 15.28 -9.24
CA ALA A 157 -15.43 13.92 -8.80
C ALA A 157 -13.94 13.56 -8.87
N GLY A 158 -13.26 13.97 -9.96
CA GLY A 158 -11.81 13.81 -10.11
C GLY A 158 -11.03 14.59 -9.06
N GLY A 159 -11.43 15.84 -8.80
CA GLY A 159 -10.78 16.71 -7.80
C GLY A 159 -10.96 16.22 -6.36
N GLU A 160 -12.15 15.74 -5.98
CA GLU A 160 -12.39 15.18 -4.65
C GLU A 160 -11.66 13.85 -4.42
N PHE A 161 -11.57 13.02 -5.46
CA PHE A 161 -10.70 11.84 -5.44
C PHE A 161 -9.22 12.25 -5.24
N ASP A 162 -8.73 13.22 -6.02
CA ASP A 162 -7.34 13.69 -5.98
C ASP A 162 -6.95 14.16 -4.57
N LYS A 163 -7.77 15.03 -3.98
CA LYS A 163 -7.61 15.53 -2.60
C LYS A 163 -7.63 14.41 -1.56
N SER A 164 -8.50 13.42 -1.76
CA SER A 164 -8.61 12.28 -0.83
C SER A 164 -7.37 11.41 -0.89
N VAL A 165 -6.82 11.17 -2.08
CA VAL A 165 -5.58 10.41 -2.25
C VAL A 165 -4.38 11.19 -1.73
N ASP A 166 -4.32 12.51 -1.87
CA ASP A 166 -3.23 13.32 -1.30
C ASP A 166 -3.14 13.20 0.22
N LYS A 167 -4.28 13.22 0.92
CA LYS A 167 -4.31 12.98 2.37
C LYS A 167 -3.77 11.60 2.74
N ILE A 168 -4.06 10.59 1.92
CA ILE A 168 -3.52 9.23 2.12
C ILE A 168 -2.02 9.21 1.90
N LEU A 169 -1.52 9.85 0.85
CA LEU A 169 -0.10 9.94 0.52
C LEU A 169 0.68 10.68 1.62
N GLU A 170 0.16 11.79 2.14
CA GLU A 170 0.72 12.51 3.28
C GLU A 170 0.83 11.60 4.52
N GLY A 171 -0.26 10.89 4.86
CA GLY A 171 -0.26 9.95 5.97
C GLY A 171 0.76 8.82 5.82
N LEU A 172 0.85 8.22 4.63
CA LEU A 172 1.85 7.20 4.30
C LEU A 172 3.28 7.74 4.39
N SER A 173 3.52 8.96 3.90
CA SER A 173 4.84 9.60 3.96
C SER A 173 5.31 9.85 5.39
N CYS A 174 4.40 10.30 6.27
CA CYS A 174 4.67 10.42 7.70
C CYS A 174 5.00 9.06 8.32
N GLU A 175 4.21 8.02 8.04
CA GLU A 175 4.43 6.67 8.59
C GLU A 175 5.80 6.10 8.14
N ILE A 176 6.17 6.28 6.87
CA ILE A 176 7.48 5.88 6.34
C ILE A 176 8.60 6.62 7.07
N SER A 177 8.49 7.94 7.21
CA SER A 177 9.51 8.78 7.85
C SER A 177 9.73 8.38 9.32
N GLU A 178 8.65 8.10 10.06
CA GLU A 178 8.72 7.60 11.43
C GLU A 178 9.38 6.22 11.51
N MET A 179 9.09 5.35 10.55
CA MET A 179 9.74 4.04 10.47
C MET A 179 11.23 4.18 10.15
N MET A 180 11.66 5.09 9.28
CA MET A 180 13.08 5.27 8.95
C MET A 180 13.89 5.92 10.09
N SER A 181 13.24 6.70 10.96
CA SER A 181 13.90 7.46 12.04
C SER A 181 14.16 6.64 13.31
N LYS A 182 13.47 5.51 13.48
CA LYS A 182 13.59 4.57 14.62
C LYS A 182 14.35 3.32 14.25
#